data_AF-A0A260MAG5-F1
#
_entry.id   AF-A0A260MAG5-F1
#
_cell.length_a   1.000
_cell.length_b   1.000
_cell.length_c   1.000
_cell.angle_alpha   90.00
_cell.angle_beta   90.00
_cell.angle_gamma   90.00
#
_symmetry.space_group_name_H-M   'P 1'
#
loop_
_entity.id
_entity.type
_entity.pdbx_description
1 polymer ?
#
loop_
_entity_poly.entity_id
_entity_poly.type
_entity_poly.pdbx_seq_one_letter_code
_entity_poly.pdbx_strand_id
1 'polypeptide(L)'
;MVIRVLEYEARQKVPARTVLALTPSLDTPRREAVMNHIQCSVAGCDRRGASTHGWCDMHWKRWARYGDPEKTLRPRHSPNPVCSVDSCNQKTLAKGLCSRHWQLSRKPTPVVEDLPGEKWKPVPGYEGLYEVSDLGRIRSETRTVHRMGADATIRGRILKTTAPMKDGVCYERAHLYRNRKRTDRTVHSMVAEAFHGPRPAGMVVRHLDGNSLNNTPGNLQYGTQVENMEDMRRHGNAIEQTKTHCVNGHEYTDENTVFIGNKGTRRCGKCIRVQASERNERAKAKRAAKRAALRGEA
;
A
#
# COMPACT_ATOMS: atom_id res chain seq x y z
N MET A 1 -41.66 5.44 38.28
CA MET A 1 -41.46 5.42 36.81
C MET A 1 -42.63 6.13 36.16
N VAL A 2 -42.43 7.39 35.75
CA VAL A 2 -43.45 8.17 35.05
C VAL A 2 -42.75 8.80 33.85
N ILE A 3 -43.01 8.26 32.67
CA ILE A 3 -42.51 8.80 31.40
C ILE A 3 -43.54 9.81 30.92
N ARG A 4 -43.21 11.10 30.99
CA ARG A 4 -44.00 12.17 30.37
C ARG A 4 -43.68 12.23 28.88
N VAL A 5 -44.72 12.04 28.08
CA VAL A 5 -44.81 12.44 26.67
C VAL A 5 -44.77 13.97 26.61
N LEU A 6 -43.98 14.54 25.69
CA LEU A 6 -44.16 15.91 25.22
C LEU A 6 -44.01 15.94 23.70
N GLU A 7 -45.04 16.50 23.08
CA GLU A 7 -45.33 16.56 21.66
C GLU A 7 -44.42 17.56 20.92
N TYR A 8 -44.23 17.32 19.62
CA TYR A 8 -43.37 18.10 18.74
C TYR A 8 -44.24 18.92 17.79
N GLU A 9 -44.39 20.23 18.05
CA GLU A 9 -45.14 21.13 17.16
C GLU A 9 -44.26 21.69 16.04
N ALA A 10 -44.78 21.58 14.81
CA ALA A 10 -44.18 22.05 13.57
C ALA A 10 -44.27 23.58 13.42
N ARG A 11 -43.13 24.24 13.21
CA ARG A 11 -43.08 25.69 12.90
C ARG A 11 -43.41 25.95 11.43
N GLN A 12 -44.41 26.81 11.21
CA GLN A 12 -44.85 27.30 9.89
C GLN A 12 -43.79 28.24 9.26
N LYS A 13 -43.63 28.15 7.93
CA LYS A 13 -42.78 29.01 7.10
C LYS A 13 -43.47 30.35 6.83
N VAL A 14 -42.76 31.45 7.06
CA VAL A 14 -43.19 32.83 6.73
C VAL A 14 -42.67 33.20 5.32
N PRO A 15 -43.46 33.86 4.44
CA PRO A 15 -43.05 34.13 3.07
C PRO A 15 -42.10 35.33 2.93
N ALA A 16 -41.33 35.31 1.83
CA ALA A 16 -40.31 36.29 1.46
C ALA A 16 -40.92 37.68 1.20
N ARG A 17 -40.30 38.71 1.77
CA ARG A 17 -40.68 40.11 1.59
C ARG A 17 -39.96 40.71 0.38
N THR A 18 -40.74 41.26 -0.55
CA THR A 18 -40.31 41.97 -1.75
C THR A 18 -39.40 43.16 -1.40
N VAL A 19 -38.23 43.25 -2.03
CA VAL A 19 -37.31 44.39 -1.89
C VAL A 19 -37.61 45.39 -3.02
N LEU A 20 -38.16 46.55 -2.66
CA LEU A 20 -38.23 47.71 -3.55
C LEU A 20 -36.84 48.37 -3.59
N ALA A 21 -36.30 48.53 -4.79
CA ALA A 21 -35.03 49.19 -5.04
C ALA A 21 -35.17 50.71 -4.82
N LEU A 22 -34.42 51.23 -3.84
CA LEU A 22 -34.13 52.66 -3.71
C LEU A 22 -32.67 52.88 -4.12
N THR A 23 -32.46 53.82 -5.03
CA THR A 23 -31.15 54.21 -5.56
C THR A 23 -30.32 54.94 -4.50
N PRO A 24 -28.98 54.80 -4.50
CA PRO A 24 -28.14 55.43 -3.49
C PRO A 24 -27.86 56.89 -3.85
N SER A 25 -28.19 57.80 -2.93
CA SER A 25 -27.67 59.16 -2.92
C SER A 25 -26.20 59.13 -2.47
N LEU A 26 -25.31 59.64 -3.32
CA LEU A 26 -23.90 59.86 -3.02
C LEU A 26 -23.79 61.10 -2.15
N ASP A 27 -23.91 60.95 -0.83
CA ASP A 27 -23.26 61.81 0.17
C ASP A 27 -23.58 61.34 1.58
N THR A 28 -22.76 60.41 2.08
CA THR A 28 -22.57 60.23 3.53
C THR A 28 -21.07 60.08 3.80
N PRO A 29 -20.50 60.85 4.74
CA PRO A 29 -19.09 60.69 5.08
C PRO A 29 -18.88 59.28 5.61
N ARG A 30 -17.89 58.58 5.04
CA ARG A 30 -17.44 57.27 5.53
C ARG A 30 -17.21 57.37 7.03
N ARG A 31 -18.02 56.67 7.83
CA ARG A 31 -17.65 56.37 9.21
C ARG A 31 -16.34 55.61 9.16
N GLU A 32 -15.25 56.26 9.54
CA GLU A 32 -13.98 55.62 9.78
C GLU A 32 -14.21 54.48 10.77
N ALA A 33 -13.97 53.24 10.31
CA ALA A 33 -13.92 52.11 11.19
C ALA A 33 -12.74 52.34 12.13
N VAL A 34 -13.04 52.66 13.40
CA VAL A 34 -12.06 52.65 14.48
C VAL A 34 -11.50 51.23 14.55
N MET A 35 -10.35 51.01 13.91
CA MET A 35 -9.59 49.78 14.03
C MET A 35 -9.06 49.72 15.46
N ASN A 36 -9.84 49.13 16.36
CA ASN A 36 -9.36 48.80 17.70
C ASN A 36 -8.24 47.77 17.57
N HIS A 37 -7.00 48.25 17.59
CA HIS A 37 -5.79 47.45 17.69
C HIS A 37 -5.74 46.81 19.07
N ILE A 38 -6.49 45.72 19.26
CA ILE A 38 -6.41 44.95 20.50
C ILE A 38 -5.09 44.20 20.46
N GLN A 39 -4.12 44.63 21.27
CA GLN A 39 -2.88 43.88 21.45
C GLN A 39 -3.18 42.56 22.19
N CYS A 40 -2.36 41.55 21.96
CA CYS A 40 -2.49 40.28 22.68
C CYS A 40 -2.22 40.51 24.18
N SER A 41 -3.10 40.03 25.04
CA SER A 41 -2.97 40.18 26.51
C SER A 41 -1.93 39.27 27.17
N VAL A 42 -1.12 38.54 26.39
CA VAL A 42 -0.05 37.69 26.94
C VAL A 42 1.19 38.56 27.10
N ALA A 43 1.80 38.54 28.28
CA ALA A 43 2.95 39.38 28.62
C ALA A 43 4.10 39.17 27.63
N GLY A 44 4.65 40.26 27.09
CA GLY A 44 5.76 40.21 26.13
C GLY A 44 5.37 39.76 24.71
N CYS A 45 4.09 39.77 24.35
CA CYS A 45 3.63 39.43 23.01
C CYS A 45 3.08 40.64 22.23
N ASP A 46 3.88 41.15 21.29
CA ASP A 46 3.53 42.34 20.49
C ASP A 46 2.55 42.06 19.34
N ARG A 47 2.05 40.82 19.23
CA ARG A 47 1.10 40.46 18.17
C ARG A 47 -0.30 40.98 18.49
N ARG A 48 -1.05 41.28 17.42
CA ARG A 48 -2.47 41.65 17.51
C ARG A 48 -3.28 40.49 18.07
N GLY A 49 -4.06 40.78 19.10
CA GLY A 49 -5.10 39.92 19.64
C GLY A 49 -6.37 40.04 18.79
N ALA A 50 -7.14 38.95 18.72
CA ALA A 50 -8.47 39.02 18.15
C ALA A 50 -9.41 39.70 19.15
N SER A 51 -10.36 40.49 18.64
CA SER A 51 -11.35 41.21 19.44
C SER A 51 -12.26 40.30 20.27
N THR A 52 -12.39 39.02 19.89
CA THR A 52 -13.29 38.06 20.53
C THR A 52 -12.68 37.32 21.73
N HIS A 53 -11.35 37.28 21.87
CA HIS A 53 -10.70 36.47 22.91
C HIS A 53 -9.44 37.10 23.50
N GLY A 54 -9.09 38.34 23.11
CA GLY A 54 -7.98 39.11 23.70
C GLY A 54 -6.57 38.55 23.45
N TRP A 55 -6.47 37.34 22.88
CA TRP A 55 -5.22 36.69 22.51
C TRP A 55 -5.00 36.69 21.01
N CYS A 56 -3.74 36.62 20.57
CA CYS A 56 -3.44 36.33 19.19
C CYS A 56 -3.83 34.88 18.85
N ASP A 57 -4.09 34.59 17.57
CA ASP A 57 -4.41 33.26 17.07
C ASP A 57 -3.51 32.15 17.62
N MET A 58 -2.22 32.44 17.80
CA MET A 58 -1.25 31.46 18.27
C MET A 58 -1.43 31.16 19.77
N HIS A 59 -1.72 32.15 20.61
CA HIS A 59 -1.97 31.96 22.05
C HIS A 59 -3.34 31.33 22.29
N TRP A 60 -4.35 31.74 21.53
CA TRP A 60 -5.65 31.07 21.57
C TRP A 60 -5.53 29.59 21.18
N LYS A 61 -4.78 29.26 20.11
CA LYS A 61 -4.52 27.84 19.72
C LYS A 61 -3.74 27.05 20.77
N ARG A 62 -2.84 27.68 21.52
CA ARG A 62 -2.09 27.03 22.62
C ARG A 62 -3.01 26.74 23.81
N TRP A 63 -3.78 27.74 24.23
CA TRP A 63 -4.76 27.58 25.30
C TRP A 63 -5.83 26.53 24.94
N ALA A 64 -6.42 26.61 23.75
CA ALA A 64 -7.45 25.67 23.30
C ALA A 64 -6.98 24.21 23.26
N ARG A 65 -5.67 23.98 23.12
CA ARG A 65 -5.09 22.63 23.06
C ARG A 65 -4.51 22.16 24.39
N TYR A 66 -3.94 23.04 25.20
CA TYR A 66 -3.13 22.67 26.37
C TYR A 66 -3.57 23.33 27.68
N GLY A 67 -4.61 24.16 27.67
CA GLY A 67 -5.11 24.91 28.82
C GLY A 67 -4.23 26.10 29.24
N ASP A 68 -3.09 26.30 28.58
CA ASP A 68 -2.07 27.31 28.92
C ASP A 68 -1.63 28.05 27.65
N PRO A 69 -1.84 29.39 27.56
CA PRO A 69 -1.48 30.19 26.41
C PRO A 69 0.04 30.37 26.25
N GLU A 70 0.81 30.27 27.32
CA GLU A 70 2.27 30.45 27.31
C GLU A 70 3.03 29.15 27.03
N LYS A 71 2.35 28.00 27.12
CA LYS A 71 2.91 26.67 26.87
C LYS A 71 3.85 26.62 25.66
N THR A 72 5.15 26.61 25.94
CA THR A 72 6.19 26.42 24.91
C THR A 72 6.36 24.94 24.63
N LEU A 73 5.95 24.49 23.44
CA LEU A 73 6.34 23.18 22.95
C LEU A 73 7.80 23.25 22.51
N ARG A 74 8.59 22.25 22.93
CA ARG A 74 10.04 22.03 22.74
C ARG A 74 10.72 22.90 21.66
N PRO A 75 11.92 23.45 21.93
CA PRO A 75 12.68 24.17 20.90
C PRO A 75 12.83 23.30 19.64
N ARG A 76 12.54 23.89 18.47
CA ARG A 76 12.71 23.23 17.16
C ARG A 76 14.18 22.88 16.85
N HIS A 77 15.12 23.39 17.62
CA HIS A 77 16.56 23.25 17.38
C HIS A 77 17.21 22.39 18.46
N SER A 78 18.08 21.48 18.03
CA SER A 78 18.91 20.68 18.94
C SER A 78 19.87 21.61 19.71
N PRO A 79 20.19 21.33 20.99
CA PRO A 79 21.08 22.16 21.81
C PRO A 79 22.53 22.21 21.30
N ASN A 80 22.91 21.32 20.37
CA ASN A 80 24.26 21.24 19.84
C ASN A 80 24.28 21.67 18.37
N PRO A 81 24.94 22.77 17.96
CA PRO A 81 24.86 23.27 16.58
C PRO A 81 25.67 22.44 15.58
N VAL A 82 26.62 21.62 16.03
CA VAL A 82 27.53 20.83 15.17
C VAL A 82 27.23 19.33 15.28
N CYS A 83 27.32 18.63 14.15
CA CYS A 83 27.08 17.19 14.05
C CYS A 83 28.02 16.38 14.96
N SER A 84 27.47 15.41 15.66
CA SER A 84 28.19 14.50 16.54
C SER A 84 28.99 13.40 15.82
N VAL A 85 29.17 13.49 14.51
CA VAL A 85 29.94 12.52 13.73
C VAL A 85 31.32 13.11 13.56
N ASP A 86 32.36 12.35 13.91
CA ASP A 86 33.74 12.78 13.80
C ASP A 86 34.05 13.34 12.40
N SER A 87 34.74 14.48 12.37
CA SER A 87 35.06 15.23 11.15
C SER A 87 33.86 15.85 10.40
N CYS A 88 32.67 15.95 11.02
CA CYS A 88 31.50 16.59 10.41
C CYS A 88 31.16 17.95 11.05
N ASN A 89 31.56 19.04 10.40
CA ASN A 89 31.25 20.41 10.86
C ASN A 89 29.86 20.94 10.41
N GLN A 90 28.93 20.04 10.05
CA GLN A 90 27.61 20.43 9.53
C GLN A 90 26.60 20.73 10.64
N LYS A 91 25.65 21.63 10.35
CA LYS A 91 24.61 22.00 11.32
C LYS A 91 23.70 20.82 11.68
N THR A 92 23.38 20.65 12.96
CA THR A 92 22.48 19.57 13.41
C THR A 92 21.03 19.85 13.04
N LEU A 93 20.31 18.79 12.70
CA LEU A 93 18.87 18.82 12.44
C LEU A 93 18.10 18.26 13.63
N ALA A 94 18.47 17.06 14.10
CA ALA A 94 17.82 16.39 15.21
C ALA A 94 18.77 15.37 15.87
N LYS A 95 18.64 15.16 17.19
CA LYS A 95 19.43 14.18 17.96
C LYS A 95 20.96 14.35 17.81
N GLY A 96 21.44 15.59 17.65
CA GLY A 96 22.88 15.86 17.49
C GLY A 96 23.47 15.51 16.13
N LEU A 97 22.66 15.08 15.15
CA LEU A 97 23.13 14.71 13.81
C LEU A 97 22.74 15.76 12.75
N CYS A 98 23.61 15.98 11.76
CA CYS A 98 23.25 16.77 10.58
C CYS A 98 22.20 16.07 9.72
N SER A 99 21.57 16.80 8.80
CA SER A 99 20.52 16.25 7.91
C SER A 99 20.95 14.93 7.23
N ARG A 100 22.19 14.87 6.70
CA ARG A 100 22.75 13.68 6.05
C ARG A 100 22.92 12.51 7.03
N HIS A 101 23.55 12.74 8.18
CA HIS A 101 23.80 11.66 9.16
C HIS A 101 22.53 11.19 9.87
N TRP A 102 21.55 12.08 10.07
CA TRP A 102 20.23 11.71 10.57
C TRP A 102 19.44 10.87 9.56
N GLN A 103 19.56 11.15 8.26
CA GLN A 103 18.96 10.31 7.21
C GLN A 103 19.63 8.94 7.11
N LEU A 104 20.96 8.87 7.30
CA LEU A 104 21.72 7.63 7.30
C LEU A 104 21.44 6.78 8.54
N SER A 105 21.38 7.36 9.75
CA SER A 105 21.11 6.61 10.98
C SER A 105 19.71 5.97 11.02
N ARG A 106 18.75 6.52 10.26
CA ARG A 106 17.39 5.96 10.12
C ARG A 106 17.29 4.81 9.12
N LYS A 107 18.30 4.62 8.27
CA LYS A 107 18.35 3.55 7.29
C LYS A 107 19.46 2.60 7.74
N PRO A 108 19.16 1.45 8.38
CA PRO A 108 20.20 0.46 8.58
C PRO A 108 20.83 0.21 7.21
N THR A 109 22.13 0.45 7.07
CA THR A 109 22.87 -0.15 5.97
C THR A 109 22.74 -1.64 6.21
N PRO A 110 22.00 -2.40 5.39
CA PRO A 110 21.99 -3.84 5.55
C PRO A 110 23.43 -4.26 5.30
N VAL A 111 24.13 -4.59 6.38
CA VAL A 111 25.43 -5.23 6.27
C VAL A 111 25.14 -6.52 5.51
N VAL A 112 25.80 -6.69 4.38
CA VAL A 112 25.72 -7.91 3.58
C VAL A 112 26.50 -8.95 4.37
N GLU A 113 25.91 -9.47 5.45
CA GLU A 113 26.51 -10.56 6.20
C GLU A 113 26.25 -11.84 5.41
N ASP A 114 27.35 -12.47 4.98
CA ASP A 114 27.33 -13.80 4.39
C ASP A 114 26.88 -14.79 5.47
N LEU A 115 25.84 -15.57 5.15
CA LEU A 115 25.36 -16.60 6.07
C LEU A 115 26.34 -17.78 6.03
N PRO A 116 26.60 -18.46 7.16
CA PRO A 116 27.57 -19.56 7.20
C PRO A 116 27.17 -20.67 6.22
N GLY A 117 28.09 -21.01 5.31
CA GLY A 117 27.91 -22.07 4.31
C GLY A 117 27.19 -21.65 3.02
N GLU A 118 26.74 -20.40 2.91
CA GLU A 118 26.09 -19.89 1.71
C GLU A 118 27.09 -19.72 0.56
N LYS A 119 26.75 -20.26 -0.61
CA LYS A 119 27.57 -20.19 -1.81
C LYS A 119 27.02 -19.13 -2.75
N TRP A 120 27.87 -18.24 -3.21
CA TRP A 120 27.54 -17.20 -4.19
C TRP A 120 28.10 -17.55 -5.57
N LYS A 121 27.31 -17.29 -6.61
CA LYS A 121 27.73 -17.42 -8.01
C LYS A 121 27.30 -16.20 -8.82
N PRO A 122 28.06 -15.81 -9.88
CA PRO A 122 27.64 -14.76 -10.79
C PRO A 122 26.28 -15.07 -11.42
N VAL A 123 25.42 -14.05 -11.55
CA VAL A 123 24.17 -14.20 -12.30
C VAL A 123 24.49 -14.23 -13.80
N PRO A 124 24.12 -15.30 -14.54
CA PRO A 124 24.41 -15.39 -15.96
C PRO A 124 23.88 -14.20 -16.76
N GLY A 125 24.74 -13.60 -17.59
CA GLY A 125 24.49 -12.37 -18.35
C GLY A 125 24.63 -11.07 -17.55
N TYR A 126 25.01 -11.16 -16.28
CA TYR A 126 25.19 -10.03 -15.34
C TYR A 126 26.49 -10.17 -14.53
N GLU A 127 27.48 -10.84 -15.09
CA GLU A 127 28.79 -11.08 -14.48
C GLU A 127 29.50 -9.76 -14.12
N GLY A 128 30.10 -9.71 -12.93
CA GLY A 128 30.75 -8.51 -12.38
C GLY A 128 29.77 -7.41 -11.96
N LEU A 129 28.46 -7.67 -11.99
CA LEU A 129 27.42 -6.74 -11.61
C LEU A 129 26.54 -7.29 -10.48
N TYR A 130 26.20 -8.58 -10.54
CA TYR A 130 25.31 -9.24 -9.59
C TYR A 130 25.68 -10.70 -9.38
N GLU A 131 25.47 -11.17 -8.15
CA GLU A 131 25.62 -12.56 -7.75
C GLU A 131 24.32 -13.06 -7.11
N VAL A 132 24.09 -14.36 -7.20
CA VAL A 132 22.97 -15.07 -6.58
C VAL A 132 23.50 -16.18 -5.68
N SER A 133 22.86 -16.38 -4.53
CA SER A 133 23.23 -17.42 -3.59
C SER A 133 22.41 -18.70 -3.75
N ASP A 134 22.92 -19.80 -3.19
CA ASP A 134 22.20 -21.07 -3.06
C ASP A 134 21.00 -21.00 -2.09
N LEU A 135 20.84 -19.90 -1.34
CA LEU A 135 19.65 -19.59 -0.56
C LEU A 135 18.66 -18.67 -1.30
N GLY A 136 18.96 -18.29 -2.55
CA GLY A 136 18.12 -17.39 -3.34
C GLY A 136 18.29 -15.91 -3.01
N ARG A 137 19.30 -15.51 -2.23
CA ARG A 137 19.63 -14.10 -2.01
C ARG A 137 20.34 -13.55 -3.25
N ILE A 138 20.14 -12.27 -3.54
CA ILE A 138 20.78 -11.59 -4.69
C ILE A 138 21.52 -10.38 -4.17
N ARG A 139 22.77 -10.22 -4.57
CA ARG A 139 23.59 -9.06 -4.22
C ARG A 139 24.13 -8.36 -5.46
N SER A 140 24.24 -7.05 -5.40
CA SER A 140 25.01 -6.28 -6.38
C SER A 140 26.45 -6.19 -5.93
N GLU A 141 27.38 -6.28 -6.88
CA GLU A 141 28.79 -6.05 -6.63
C GLU A 141 29.12 -4.55 -6.49
N THR A 142 30.21 -4.25 -5.77
CA THR A 142 30.74 -2.90 -5.71
C THR A 142 31.39 -2.56 -7.05
N ARG A 143 31.00 -1.44 -7.66
CA ARG A 143 31.48 -1.03 -8.98
C ARG A 143 31.62 0.46 -9.11
N THR A 144 32.57 0.90 -9.92
CA THR A 144 32.73 2.31 -10.28
C THR A 144 31.87 2.61 -11.50
N VAL A 145 31.11 3.69 -11.44
CA VAL A 145 30.30 4.19 -12.56
C VAL A 145 30.61 5.64 -12.84
N HIS A 146 30.66 6.01 -14.12
CA HIS A 146 30.75 7.41 -14.50
C HIS A 146 29.37 8.06 -14.46
N ARG A 147 29.18 9.05 -13.58
CA ARG A 147 27.90 9.75 -13.39
C ARG A 147 28.14 11.25 -13.23
N MET A 148 27.42 12.05 -14.02
CA MET A 148 27.47 13.52 -13.93
C MET A 148 28.91 14.08 -14.04
N GLY A 149 29.69 13.54 -14.98
CA GLY A 149 31.05 14.02 -15.26
C GLY A 149 32.13 13.56 -14.28
N ALA A 150 31.81 12.70 -13.31
CA ALA A 150 32.77 12.15 -12.36
C ALA A 150 32.57 10.65 -12.13
N ASP A 151 33.65 9.98 -11.72
CA ASP A 151 33.60 8.59 -11.31
C ASP A 151 33.05 8.47 -9.89
N ALA A 152 32.07 7.59 -9.73
CA ALA A 152 31.40 7.34 -8.46
C ALA A 152 31.39 5.84 -8.16
N THR A 153 31.87 5.46 -6.98
CA THR A 153 31.78 4.08 -6.49
C THR A 153 30.38 3.79 -5.95
N ILE A 154 29.67 2.86 -6.57
CA ILE A 154 28.45 2.28 -6.04
C ILE A 154 28.83 1.07 -5.20
N ARG A 155 28.58 1.13 -3.89
CA ARG A 155 28.78 -0.01 -2.99
C ARG A 155 27.75 -1.11 -3.28
N GLY A 156 28.22 -2.35 -3.25
CA GLY A 156 27.40 -3.53 -3.33
C GLY A 156 26.41 -3.63 -2.15
N ARG A 157 25.31 -4.36 -2.36
CA ARG A 157 24.26 -4.59 -1.34
C ARG A 157 23.42 -5.80 -1.68
N ILE A 158 22.79 -6.40 -0.68
CA ILE A 158 21.65 -7.32 -0.91
C ILE A 158 20.51 -6.54 -1.56
N LEU A 159 19.95 -7.09 -2.63
CA LEU A 159 18.81 -6.53 -3.32
C LEU A 159 17.53 -6.86 -2.57
N LYS A 160 16.60 -5.90 -2.55
CA LYS A 160 15.23 -6.18 -2.15
C LYS A 160 14.54 -6.94 -3.28
N THR A 161 14.01 -8.11 -2.95
CA THR A 161 13.16 -8.90 -3.82
C THR A 161 11.68 -8.62 -3.57
N THR A 162 10.84 -9.01 -4.51
CA THR A 162 9.38 -8.99 -4.37
C THR A 162 8.79 -10.32 -4.84
N ALA A 163 7.74 -10.79 -4.19
CA ALA A 163 7.01 -11.99 -4.59
C ALA A 163 5.52 -11.67 -4.77
N PRO A 164 5.16 -10.90 -5.81
CA PRO A 164 3.77 -10.58 -6.07
C PRO A 164 2.99 -11.84 -6.45
N MET A 165 1.81 -12.02 -5.85
CA MET A 165 0.88 -13.08 -6.21
C MET A 165 0.33 -12.82 -7.62
N LYS A 166 0.49 -13.79 -8.52
CA LYS A 166 -0.06 -13.76 -9.87
C LYS A 166 -0.61 -15.13 -10.24
N ASP A 167 -1.87 -15.18 -10.66
CA ASP A 167 -2.54 -16.42 -11.09
C ASP A 167 -2.44 -17.58 -10.07
N GLY A 168 -2.40 -17.25 -8.77
CA GLY A 168 -2.28 -18.22 -7.67
C GLY A 168 -0.85 -18.66 -7.33
N VAL A 169 0.17 -18.07 -7.96
CA VAL A 169 1.58 -18.40 -7.69
C VAL A 169 2.39 -17.13 -7.34
N CYS A 170 3.31 -17.27 -6.39
CA CYS A 170 4.22 -16.20 -5.97
C CYS A 170 5.66 -16.54 -6.36
N TYR A 171 6.15 -15.99 -7.46
CA TYR A 171 7.58 -16.09 -7.77
C TYR A 171 8.31 -14.87 -7.23
N GLU A 172 9.36 -15.14 -6.45
CA GLU A 172 10.28 -14.09 -6.03
C GLU A 172 11.06 -13.54 -7.23
N ARG A 173 11.22 -12.21 -7.29
CA ARG A 173 11.86 -11.51 -8.40
C ARG A 173 12.74 -10.36 -7.91
N ALA A 174 13.72 -10.01 -8.73
CA ALA A 174 14.56 -8.83 -8.56
C ALA A 174 14.68 -8.04 -9.87
N HIS A 175 14.90 -6.74 -9.73
CA HIS A 175 15.20 -5.83 -10.84
C HIS A 175 16.70 -5.75 -11.04
N LEU A 176 17.19 -6.26 -12.17
CA LEU A 176 18.59 -6.15 -12.56
C LEU A 176 18.77 -5.04 -13.58
N TYR A 177 19.93 -4.37 -13.54
CA TYR A 177 20.26 -3.28 -14.45
C TYR A 177 21.58 -3.58 -15.16
N ARG A 178 21.56 -3.53 -16.48
CA ARG A 178 22.76 -3.56 -17.32
C ARG A 178 22.62 -2.51 -18.41
N ASN A 179 23.65 -1.72 -18.66
CA ASN A 179 23.64 -0.65 -19.67
C ASN A 179 22.41 0.26 -19.57
N ARG A 180 22.05 0.66 -18.33
CA ARG A 180 20.87 1.49 -17.99
C ARG A 180 19.50 0.85 -18.32
N LYS A 181 19.45 -0.38 -18.84
CA LYS A 181 18.22 -1.13 -19.08
C LYS A 181 17.85 -1.97 -17.87
N ARG A 182 16.62 -1.82 -17.39
CA ARG A 182 16.04 -2.66 -16.32
C ARG A 182 15.49 -3.95 -16.92
N THR A 183 15.74 -5.08 -16.28
CA THR A 183 15.09 -6.36 -16.58
C THR A 183 14.62 -7.02 -15.30
N ASP A 184 13.41 -7.58 -15.33
CA ASP A 184 12.78 -8.20 -14.17
C ASP A 184 12.99 -9.72 -14.24
N ARG A 185 13.87 -10.26 -13.41
CA ARG A 185 14.24 -11.68 -13.42
C ARG A 185 13.70 -12.39 -12.17
N THR A 186 13.27 -13.64 -12.30
CA THR A 186 12.86 -14.45 -11.15
C THR A 186 14.06 -15.04 -10.44
N VAL A 187 13.97 -15.17 -9.11
CA VAL A 187 15.05 -15.72 -8.27
C VAL A 187 15.33 -17.17 -8.65
N HIS A 188 14.32 -18.03 -8.71
CA HIS A 188 14.51 -19.44 -9.10
C HIS A 188 15.21 -19.61 -10.46
N SER A 189 14.95 -18.74 -11.45
CA SER A 189 15.61 -18.86 -12.76
C SER A 189 17.08 -18.47 -12.66
N MET A 190 17.40 -17.42 -11.90
CA MET A 190 18.80 -17.02 -11.68
C MET A 190 19.57 -18.09 -10.89
N VAL A 191 18.96 -18.67 -9.85
CA VAL A 191 19.57 -19.77 -9.09
C VAL A 191 19.76 -21.00 -9.98
N ALA A 192 18.72 -21.46 -10.68
CA ALA A 192 18.84 -22.62 -11.57
C ALA A 192 19.93 -22.41 -12.64
N GLU A 193 19.95 -21.24 -13.29
CA GLU A 193 20.96 -20.95 -14.32
C GLU A 193 22.40 -20.90 -13.75
N ALA A 194 22.58 -20.37 -12.54
CA ALA A 194 23.90 -20.27 -11.92
C ALA A 194 24.41 -21.62 -11.35
N PHE A 195 23.52 -22.43 -10.79
CA PHE A 195 23.89 -23.67 -10.09
C PHE A 195 23.78 -24.92 -10.96
N HIS A 196 22.80 -24.98 -11.86
CA HIS A 196 22.55 -26.12 -12.76
C HIS A 196 23.02 -25.89 -14.19
N GLY A 197 23.45 -24.67 -14.51
CA GLY A 197 23.92 -24.29 -15.85
C GLY A 197 22.81 -23.72 -16.73
N PRO A 198 23.09 -23.40 -18.00
CA PRO A 198 22.14 -22.73 -18.88
C PRO A 198 20.87 -23.57 -19.07
N ARG A 199 19.71 -22.92 -18.98
CA ARG A 199 18.42 -23.57 -19.18
C ARG A 199 18.32 -24.18 -20.59
N PRO A 200 18.12 -25.50 -20.72
CA PRO A 200 17.92 -26.13 -22.02
C PRO A 200 16.68 -25.59 -22.76
N ALA A 201 16.71 -25.65 -24.09
CA ALA A 201 15.60 -25.18 -24.92
C ALA A 201 14.30 -25.94 -24.61
N GLY A 202 13.18 -25.22 -24.53
CA GLY A 202 11.86 -25.80 -24.25
C GLY A 202 11.62 -26.23 -22.79
N MET A 203 12.61 -26.08 -21.91
CA MET A 203 12.46 -26.42 -20.49
C MET A 203 12.08 -25.21 -19.62
N VAL A 204 11.39 -25.51 -18.52
CA VAL A 204 11.03 -24.59 -17.45
C VAL A 204 11.73 -25.00 -16.16
N VAL A 205 11.88 -24.05 -15.23
CA VAL A 205 12.37 -24.34 -13.88
C VAL A 205 11.19 -24.79 -13.04
N ARG A 206 11.33 -25.95 -12.40
CA ARG A 206 10.32 -26.59 -11.56
C ARG A 206 10.77 -26.52 -10.10
N HIS A 207 9.79 -26.41 -9.19
CA HIS A 207 9.98 -26.51 -7.75
C HIS A 207 9.48 -27.87 -7.27
N LEU A 208 10.38 -28.74 -6.82
CA LEU A 208 10.10 -30.13 -6.49
C LEU A 208 9.23 -30.32 -5.23
N ASP A 209 9.15 -29.29 -4.38
CA ASP A 209 8.28 -29.25 -3.20
C ASP A 209 6.94 -28.53 -3.43
N GLY A 210 6.74 -27.98 -4.63
CA GLY A 210 5.57 -27.15 -4.97
C GLY A 210 5.54 -25.75 -4.35
N ASN A 211 6.57 -25.35 -3.61
CA ASN A 211 6.69 -24.03 -3.00
C ASN A 211 7.54 -23.10 -3.87
N SER A 212 6.89 -22.16 -4.57
CA SER A 212 7.52 -21.19 -5.46
C SER A 212 8.51 -20.22 -4.80
N LEU A 213 8.57 -20.19 -3.46
CA LEU A 213 9.50 -19.37 -2.68
C LEU A 213 10.74 -20.15 -2.19
N ASN A 214 10.72 -21.48 -2.22
CA ASN A 214 11.88 -22.29 -1.89
C ASN A 214 12.83 -22.37 -3.10
N ASN A 215 13.71 -21.37 -3.21
CA ASN A 215 14.60 -21.22 -4.36
C ASN A 215 15.95 -21.93 -4.19
N THR A 216 16.07 -22.89 -3.27
CA THR A 216 17.33 -23.64 -3.08
C THR A 216 17.64 -24.48 -4.32
N PRO A 217 18.90 -24.56 -4.80
CA PRO A 217 19.26 -25.33 -5.99
C PRO A 217 18.78 -26.79 -5.94
N GLY A 218 18.85 -27.44 -4.78
CA GLY A 218 18.39 -28.82 -4.60
C GLY A 218 16.87 -29.01 -4.77
N ASN A 219 16.09 -27.94 -4.60
CA ASN A 219 14.65 -27.94 -4.84
C ASN A 219 14.28 -27.56 -6.29
N LEU A 220 15.25 -27.08 -7.08
CA LEU A 220 15.01 -26.60 -8.44
C LEU A 220 15.49 -27.63 -9.47
N GLN A 221 14.68 -27.88 -10.49
CA GLN A 221 15.05 -28.75 -11.60
C GLN A 221 14.56 -28.21 -12.93
N TYR A 222 15.32 -28.43 -14.01
CA TYR A 222 14.81 -28.21 -15.36
C TYR A 222 13.93 -29.38 -15.79
N GLY A 223 12.77 -29.07 -16.36
CA GLY A 223 11.91 -30.06 -16.97
C GLY A 223 10.99 -29.45 -18.00
N THR A 224 10.19 -30.28 -18.63
CA THR A 224 9.19 -29.89 -19.62
C THR A 224 7.98 -29.24 -18.95
N GLN A 225 7.17 -28.54 -19.76
CA GLN A 225 5.90 -27.98 -19.29
C GLN A 225 4.93 -29.07 -18.79
N VAL A 226 4.99 -30.28 -19.37
CA VAL A 226 4.15 -31.41 -18.97
C VAL A 226 4.47 -31.85 -17.55
N GLU A 227 5.74 -32.07 -17.25
CA GLU A 227 6.15 -32.49 -15.91
C GLU A 227 5.90 -31.39 -14.87
N ASN A 228 6.05 -30.11 -15.24
CA ASN A 228 5.66 -29.00 -14.36
C ASN A 228 4.14 -29.00 -14.05
N MET A 229 3.30 -29.36 -15.01
CA MET A 229 1.86 -29.54 -14.76
C MET A 229 1.57 -30.76 -13.88
N GLU A 230 2.36 -31.82 -14.00
CA GLU A 230 2.27 -32.99 -13.11
C GLU A 230 2.67 -32.64 -11.68
N ASP A 231 3.73 -31.86 -11.47
CA ASP A 231 4.11 -31.35 -10.15
C ASP A 231 2.96 -30.52 -9.55
N MET A 232 2.35 -29.64 -10.35
CA MET A 232 1.21 -28.84 -9.90
C MET A 232 0.03 -29.71 -9.43
N ARG A 233 -0.23 -30.83 -10.12
CA ARG A 233 -1.25 -31.81 -9.71
C ARG A 233 -0.83 -32.55 -8.45
N ARG A 234 0.43 -33.00 -8.37
CA ARG A 234 1.01 -33.75 -7.25
C ARG A 234 1.01 -32.95 -5.95
N HIS A 235 1.40 -31.68 -6.00
CA HIS A 235 1.53 -30.82 -4.84
C HIS A 235 0.21 -30.16 -4.40
N GLY A 236 -0.93 -30.54 -4.99
CA GLY A 236 -2.24 -30.12 -4.50
C GLY A 236 -2.61 -28.66 -4.74
N ASN A 237 -1.83 -27.91 -5.53
CA ASN A 237 -2.23 -26.57 -6.03
C ASN A 237 -3.45 -26.63 -6.99
N ALA A 238 -3.95 -27.83 -7.27
CA ALA A 238 -5.20 -28.13 -7.96
C ALA A 238 -6.40 -28.31 -6.99
N ILE A 239 -6.50 -27.52 -5.91
CA ILE A 239 -7.59 -27.57 -4.92
C ILE A 239 -8.97 -27.60 -5.58
N GLU A 240 -9.17 -26.89 -6.69
CA GLU A 240 -10.45 -26.89 -7.41
C GLU A 240 -10.76 -28.16 -8.18
N GLN A 241 -9.77 -28.96 -8.57
CA GLN A 241 -9.97 -30.22 -9.31
C GLN A 241 -10.09 -31.43 -8.38
N THR A 242 -9.43 -31.40 -7.22
CA THR A 242 -9.48 -32.48 -6.21
C THR A 242 -10.68 -32.39 -5.27
N LYS A 243 -11.42 -31.28 -5.26
CA LYS A 243 -12.69 -31.17 -4.52
C LYS A 243 -13.65 -32.27 -4.96
N THR A 244 -13.97 -33.16 -4.03
CA THR A 244 -15.04 -34.16 -4.15
C THR A 244 -16.41 -33.55 -3.84
N HIS A 245 -16.46 -32.45 -3.09
CA HIS A 245 -17.70 -31.79 -2.66
C HIS A 245 -17.64 -30.28 -2.88
N CYS A 246 -18.79 -29.66 -3.16
CA CYS A 246 -18.91 -28.20 -3.24
C CYS A 246 -19.04 -27.56 -1.84
N VAL A 247 -19.02 -26.22 -1.78
CA VAL A 247 -19.13 -25.46 -0.51
C VAL A 247 -20.40 -25.76 0.30
N ASN A 248 -21.47 -26.22 -0.36
CA ASN A 248 -22.72 -26.62 0.28
C ASN A 248 -22.78 -28.13 0.57
N GLY A 249 -21.65 -28.84 0.50
CA GLY A 249 -21.55 -30.27 0.79
C GLY A 249 -22.12 -31.19 -0.28
N HIS A 250 -22.50 -30.71 -1.47
CA HIS A 250 -22.94 -31.59 -2.55
C HIS A 250 -21.74 -32.22 -3.25
N GLU A 251 -21.75 -33.54 -3.39
CA GLU A 251 -20.75 -34.30 -4.13
C GLU A 251 -20.72 -33.92 -5.63
N TYR A 252 -19.52 -33.80 -6.19
CA TYR A 252 -19.31 -33.60 -7.62
C TYR A 252 -19.34 -34.95 -8.34
N THR A 253 -20.51 -35.33 -8.85
CA THR A 253 -20.71 -36.42 -9.81
C THR A 253 -20.85 -35.87 -11.23
N ASP A 254 -20.82 -36.71 -12.26
CA ASP A 254 -21.01 -36.29 -13.66
C ASP A 254 -22.34 -35.55 -13.86
N GLU A 255 -23.39 -35.95 -13.15
CA GLU A 255 -24.74 -35.36 -13.20
C GLU A 255 -24.87 -34.07 -12.37
N ASN A 256 -23.98 -33.88 -11.40
CA ASN A 256 -23.99 -32.73 -10.50
C ASN A 256 -22.86 -31.72 -10.80
N THR A 257 -22.12 -31.94 -11.87
CA THR A 257 -21.00 -31.09 -12.29
C THR A 257 -21.34 -30.37 -13.59
N VAL A 258 -21.32 -29.04 -13.55
CA VAL A 258 -21.61 -28.18 -14.71
C VAL A 258 -20.42 -27.26 -14.95
N PHE A 259 -19.94 -27.19 -16.18
CA PHE A 259 -18.88 -26.27 -16.58
C PHE A 259 -19.47 -25.03 -17.26
N ILE A 260 -19.12 -23.84 -16.76
CA ILE A 260 -19.71 -22.57 -17.24
C ILE A 260 -18.62 -21.64 -17.80
N GLY A 261 -18.94 -21.00 -18.93
CA GLY A 261 -18.13 -19.98 -19.58
C GLY A 261 -16.94 -20.54 -20.36
N ASN A 262 -16.27 -19.66 -21.11
CA ASN A 262 -15.18 -20.06 -22.03
C ASN A 262 -13.93 -20.58 -21.31
N LYS A 263 -13.79 -20.33 -20.00
CA LYS A 263 -12.69 -20.81 -19.16
C LYS A 263 -12.97 -22.18 -18.52
N GLY A 264 -14.15 -22.76 -18.74
CA GLY A 264 -14.51 -24.08 -18.22
C GLY A 264 -14.59 -24.15 -16.68
N THR A 265 -15.14 -23.13 -16.02
CA THR A 265 -15.21 -23.12 -14.55
C THR A 265 -16.23 -24.14 -14.06
N ARG A 266 -15.79 -25.09 -13.22
CA ARG A 266 -16.61 -26.14 -12.61
C ARG A 266 -17.57 -25.55 -11.56
N ARG A 267 -18.85 -25.93 -11.62
CA ARG A 267 -19.93 -25.48 -10.72
C ARG A 267 -20.82 -26.67 -10.32
N CYS A 268 -21.42 -26.59 -9.14
CA CYS A 268 -22.35 -27.61 -8.66
C CYS A 268 -23.75 -27.40 -9.25
N GLY A 269 -24.27 -28.40 -9.97
CA GLY A 269 -25.59 -28.39 -10.61
C GLY A 269 -26.74 -28.20 -9.63
N LYS A 270 -26.71 -28.87 -8.47
CA LYS A 270 -27.69 -28.70 -7.37
C LYS A 270 -27.72 -27.24 -6.88
N CYS A 271 -26.54 -26.64 -6.63
CA CYS A 271 -26.46 -25.24 -6.21
C CYS A 271 -27.02 -24.29 -7.29
N ILE A 272 -26.77 -24.56 -8.57
CA ILE A 272 -27.30 -23.75 -9.66
C ILE A 272 -28.84 -23.81 -9.68
N ARG A 273 -29.43 -24.99 -9.53
CA ARG A 273 -30.90 -25.15 -9.52
C ARG A 273 -31.55 -24.41 -8.36
N VAL A 274 -30.98 -24.50 -7.16
CA VAL A 274 -31.47 -23.77 -5.98
C VAL A 274 -31.40 -22.26 -6.23
N GLN A 275 -30.26 -21.75 -6.68
CA GLN A 275 -30.09 -20.33 -6.99
C GLN A 275 -31.04 -19.83 -8.09
N ALA A 276 -31.33 -20.66 -9.09
CA ALA A 276 -32.27 -20.34 -10.16
C ALA A 276 -33.72 -20.27 -9.63
N SER A 277 -34.11 -21.22 -8.78
CA SER A 277 -35.43 -21.23 -8.13
C SER A 277 -35.63 -19.97 -7.26
N GLU A 278 -34.68 -19.67 -6.38
CA GLU A 278 -34.71 -18.47 -5.54
C GLU A 278 -34.81 -17.18 -6.35
N ARG A 279 -34.08 -17.10 -7.47
CA ARG A 279 -34.14 -15.96 -8.39
C ARG A 279 -35.52 -15.81 -9.02
N ASN A 280 -36.14 -16.92 -9.45
CA ASN A 280 -37.46 -16.93 -10.06
C ASN A 280 -38.54 -16.50 -9.05
N GLU A 281 -38.48 -17.00 -7.82
CA GLU A 281 -39.39 -16.61 -6.74
C GLU A 281 -39.26 -15.12 -6.40
N ARG A 282 -38.02 -14.60 -6.28
CA ARG A 282 -37.79 -13.16 -6.08
C ARG A 282 -38.34 -12.33 -7.23
N ALA A 283 -38.17 -12.77 -8.47
CA ALA A 283 -38.70 -12.07 -9.65
C ALA A 283 -40.24 -12.09 -9.68
N LYS A 284 -40.86 -13.21 -9.30
CA LYS A 284 -42.31 -13.35 -9.16
C LYS A 284 -42.87 -12.43 -8.08
N ALA A 285 -42.26 -12.42 -6.89
CA ALA A 285 -42.62 -11.53 -5.79
C ALA A 285 -42.51 -10.05 -6.21
N LYS A 286 -41.43 -9.66 -6.90
CA LYS A 286 -41.26 -8.30 -7.42
C LYS A 286 -42.33 -7.91 -8.44
N ARG A 287 -42.72 -8.82 -9.33
CA ARG A 287 -43.81 -8.60 -10.30
C ARG A 287 -45.17 -8.48 -9.59
N ALA A 288 -45.43 -9.31 -8.58
CA ALA A 288 -46.65 -9.24 -7.77
C ALA A 288 -46.75 -7.92 -7.00
N ALA A 289 -45.68 -7.52 -6.30
CA ALA A 289 -45.60 -6.24 -5.59
C ALA A 289 -45.80 -5.04 -6.54
N LYS A 290 -45.19 -5.07 -7.74
CA LYS A 290 -45.42 -4.04 -8.76
C LYS A 290 -46.88 -3.99 -9.22
N ARG A 291 -47.55 -5.13 -9.36
CA ARG A 291 -48.97 -5.20 -9.73
C ARG A 291 -49.89 -4.68 -8.62
N ALA A 292 -49.62 -5.01 -7.36
CA ALA A 292 -50.37 -4.51 -6.21
C ALA A 292 -50.25 -2.98 -6.08
N ALA A 293 -49.03 -2.44 -6.21
CA ALA A 293 -48.78 -1.00 -6.20
C ALA A 293 -49.53 -0.24 -7.33
N LEU A 294 -49.68 -0.85 -8.51
CA LEU A 294 -50.43 -0.27 -9.63
C LEU A 294 -51.96 -0.32 -9.41
N ARG A 295 -52.46 -1.17 -8.52
CA ARG A 295 -53.89 -1.30 -8.20
C ARG A 295 -54.34 -0.42 -7.03
N GLY A 296 -53.42 0.27 -6.36
CA GLY A 296 -53.74 1.11 -5.19
C GLY A 296 -54.04 0.32 -3.91
N GLU A 297 -53.71 -0.98 -3.88
CA GLU A 297 -53.88 -1.88 -2.73
C GLU A 297 -52.59 -1.88 -1.88
N ALA A 298 -52.16 -0.70 -1.42
CA ALA A 298 -50.99 -0.53 -0.55
C ALA A 298 -51.41 -0.14 0.88
#